data_AF-A0A9X3E8B9-F1
#
_entry.id   AF-A0A9X3E8B9-F1
#
_cell.length_a   1.000
_cell.length_b   1.000
_cell.length_c   1.000
_cell.angle_alpha   90.00
_cell.angle_beta   90.00
_cell.angle_gamma   90.00
#
_symmetry.space_group_name_H-M   'P 1'
#
loop_
_entity.id
_entity.type
_entity.pdbx_description
1 polymer ?
#
loop_
_entity_poly.entity_id
_entity_poly.type
_entity_poly.pdbx_seq_one_letter_code
_entity_poly.pdbx_strand_id
1 'polypeptide(L)'
;MTPTMQQVTMLDIGNNIDKKLTFIDFNIDSELFPKQPQSNSLFSKVLASNPFPIRLLELKNDEIKIGDETKHVFATFSIDQITFLEIGIYRSAVRTAPLALLSSRYTLYVHLVANEKPFFMLNDDIQALGKLVSSLNLKKIHLVDEMNLMKHLAQLDELDNQLFEELAKDTKFFMPLQIVGSNARV
;
A
#
# COMPACT_ATOMS: atom_id res chain seq x y z
N MET A 1 -8.80 7.44 24.50
CA MET A 1 -8.08 6.23 24.06
C MET A 1 -6.74 6.68 23.51
N THR A 2 -5.63 6.18 24.02
CA THR A 2 -4.31 6.48 23.47
C THR A 2 -4.23 5.82 22.08
N PRO A 3 -3.92 6.55 20.99
CA PRO A 3 -3.81 5.93 19.68
C PRO A 3 -2.68 4.88 19.72
N THR A 4 -3.03 3.59 19.59
CA THR A 4 -2.08 2.49 19.50
C THR A 4 -1.43 2.53 18.11
N MET A 5 -0.15 2.92 18.05
CA MET A 5 0.60 3.00 16.78
C MET A 5 0.66 1.64 16.09
N GLN A 6 0.47 1.61 14.77
CA GLN A 6 0.54 0.37 13.98
C GLN A 6 1.95 0.15 13.42
N GLN A 7 2.51 -1.04 13.67
CA GLN A 7 3.84 -1.42 13.21
C GLN A 7 3.82 -1.85 11.74
N VAL A 8 4.80 -1.36 10.98
CA VAL A 8 5.00 -1.67 9.55
C VAL A 8 6.36 -2.34 9.34
N THR A 9 6.44 -3.33 8.44
CA THR A 9 7.70 -3.98 8.01
C THR A 9 8.00 -3.69 6.53
N MET A 10 9.28 -3.79 6.18
CA MET A 10 9.82 -3.55 4.82
C MET A 10 10.81 -4.64 4.38
N LEU A 11 10.99 -5.67 5.21
CA LEU A 11 11.92 -6.79 5.01
C LEU A 11 11.23 -8.09 5.41
N ASP A 12 11.75 -9.19 4.90
CA ASP A 12 11.29 -10.54 5.18
C ASP A 12 9.80 -10.67 4.85
N ILE A 13 9.43 -10.22 3.64
CA ILE A 13 8.03 -10.04 3.23
C ILE A 13 7.27 -11.38 3.30
N GLY A 14 7.88 -12.46 2.80
CA GLY A 14 7.25 -13.79 2.78
C GLY A 14 6.83 -14.30 4.15
N ASN A 15 7.54 -13.93 5.22
CA ASN A 15 7.23 -14.38 6.58
C ASN A 15 6.31 -13.42 7.38
N ASN A 16 6.12 -12.19 6.89
CA ASN A 16 5.42 -11.14 7.64
C ASN A 16 4.16 -10.59 6.97
N ILE A 17 4.00 -10.70 5.65
CA ILE A 17 2.88 -10.10 4.92
C ILE A 17 1.50 -10.61 5.38
N ASP A 18 1.46 -11.80 5.99
CA ASP A 18 0.26 -12.42 6.56
C ASP A 18 -0.02 -12.02 8.02
N LYS A 19 0.86 -11.23 8.63
CA LYS A 19 0.81 -10.86 10.06
C LYS A 19 0.94 -9.35 10.30
N LYS A 20 1.58 -8.62 9.39
CA LYS A 20 1.97 -7.22 9.55
C LYS A 20 1.80 -6.45 8.25
N LEU A 21 1.50 -5.16 8.38
CA LEU A 21 1.54 -4.23 7.27
C LEU A 21 2.92 -4.26 6.61
N THR A 22 2.93 -4.48 5.30
CA THR A 22 4.16 -4.61 4.53
C THR A 22 4.11 -3.72 3.30
N PHE A 23 5.11 -2.86 3.11
CA PHE A 23 5.23 -2.07 1.89
C PHE A 23 5.57 -2.96 0.71
N ILE A 24 4.78 -2.89 -0.37
CA ILE A 24 5.01 -3.63 -1.60
C ILE A 24 4.65 -2.79 -2.84
N ASP A 25 5.41 -2.97 -3.92
CA ASP A 25 5.08 -2.40 -5.22
C ASP A 25 4.06 -3.29 -5.95
N PHE A 26 3.05 -2.67 -6.58
CA PHE A 26 2.06 -3.35 -7.40
C PHE A 26 2.39 -3.20 -8.88
N ASN A 27 2.38 -4.30 -9.62
CA ASN A 27 2.44 -4.33 -11.07
C ASN A 27 1.13 -4.90 -11.60
N ILE A 28 0.24 -4.04 -12.10
CA ILE A 28 -1.12 -4.41 -12.53
C ILE A 28 -1.22 -4.16 -14.03
N ASP A 29 -1.39 -5.22 -14.82
CA ASP A 29 -1.42 -5.18 -16.28
C ASP A 29 -0.21 -4.45 -16.92
N SER A 30 0.99 -4.65 -16.35
CA SER A 30 2.25 -4.00 -16.75
C SER A 30 2.40 -2.53 -16.34
N GLU A 31 1.46 -1.97 -15.58
CA GLU A 31 1.61 -0.66 -14.94
C GLU A 31 2.13 -0.82 -13.50
N LEU A 32 3.23 -0.13 -13.18
CA LEU A 32 3.90 -0.22 -11.89
C LEU A 32 3.48 0.94 -10.97
N PHE A 33 3.15 0.59 -9.73
CA PHE A 33 2.76 1.49 -8.65
C PHE A 33 3.63 1.22 -7.41
N PRO A 34 4.35 2.21 -6.86
CA PRO A 34 4.49 3.56 -7.38
C PRO A 34 5.20 3.57 -8.74
N LYS A 35 4.83 4.52 -9.59
CA LYS A 35 5.58 4.77 -10.83
C LYS A 35 7.03 5.05 -10.46
N GLN A 36 7.96 4.25 -10.97
CA GLN A 36 9.38 4.45 -10.69
C GLN A 36 9.75 5.89 -11.07
N PRO A 37 10.38 6.67 -10.18
CA PRO A 37 10.86 7.98 -10.56
C PRO A 37 11.85 7.81 -11.72
N GLN A 38 11.66 8.58 -12.80
CA GLN A 38 12.69 8.78 -13.82
C GLN A 38 13.88 9.51 -13.17
N SER A 39 14.72 8.77 -12.45
CA SER A 39 15.82 9.36 -11.68
C SER A 39 17.01 9.65 -12.58
N ASN A 40 17.13 10.89 -13.05
CA ASN A 40 18.32 11.43 -13.71
C ASN A 40 19.40 11.94 -12.72
N SER A 41 19.36 11.57 -11.43
CA SER A 41 20.33 12.07 -10.43
C SER A 41 20.80 10.99 -9.47
N LEU A 42 22.12 10.96 -9.23
CA LEU A 42 22.79 10.04 -8.29
C LEU A 42 22.47 10.33 -6.81
N PHE A 43 21.86 11.47 -6.48
CA PHE A 43 21.65 11.95 -5.10
C PHE A 43 20.23 11.74 -4.53
N SER A 44 19.25 11.36 -5.34
CA SER A 44 17.85 11.14 -4.91
C SER A 44 17.61 9.78 -4.24
N LYS A 45 18.58 8.87 -4.27
CA LYS A 45 18.45 7.47 -3.82
C LYS A 45 18.32 7.25 -2.31
N VAL A 46 18.60 8.26 -1.47
CA VAL A 46 18.83 8.02 -0.03
C VAL A 46 17.66 8.39 0.87
N LEU A 47 16.69 9.20 0.42
CA LEU A 47 15.62 9.69 1.30
C LEU A 47 14.19 9.60 0.74
N ALA A 48 14.03 9.41 -0.57
CA ALA A 48 12.71 9.47 -1.22
C ALA A 48 12.20 8.11 -1.75
N SER A 49 13.08 7.14 -1.99
CA SER A 49 12.69 5.83 -2.51
C SER A 49 12.71 4.78 -1.42
N ASN A 50 11.61 4.05 -1.28
CA ASN A 50 11.59 2.76 -0.63
C ASN A 50 12.78 1.93 -1.19
N PRO A 51 13.76 1.49 -0.38
CA PRO A 51 15.02 0.93 -0.88
C PRO A 51 14.87 -0.41 -1.63
N PHE A 52 13.64 -0.95 -1.69
CA PHE A 52 13.28 -2.19 -2.37
C PHE A 52 12.30 -1.91 -3.52
N PRO A 53 12.74 -1.33 -4.66
CA PRO A 53 11.90 -1.03 -5.83
C PRO A 53 11.56 -2.29 -6.65
N ILE A 54 11.21 -3.37 -5.98
CA ILE A 54 10.99 -4.68 -6.58
C ILE A 54 9.49 -4.86 -6.72
N ARG A 55 9.05 -5.33 -7.90
CA ARG A 55 7.66 -5.70 -8.16
C ARG A 55 7.32 -6.89 -7.28
N LEU A 56 6.50 -6.67 -6.28
CA LEU A 56 6.22 -7.63 -5.22
C LEU A 56 4.80 -8.18 -5.31
N LEU A 57 3.87 -7.44 -5.92
CA LEU A 57 2.60 -7.96 -6.41
C LEU A 57 2.57 -7.82 -7.93
N GLU A 58 2.26 -8.90 -8.65
CA GLU A 58 1.99 -8.89 -10.09
C GLU A 58 0.58 -9.42 -10.35
N LEU A 59 -0.27 -8.60 -10.95
CA LEU A 59 -1.60 -8.99 -11.43
C LEU A 59 -1.58 -8.97 -12.96
N LYS A 60 -1.77 -10.14 -13.56
CA LYS A 60 -1.79 -10.32 -15.01
C LYS A 60 -2.57 -11.58 -15.39
N ASN A 61 -3.40 -11.51 -16.43
CA ASN A 61 -4.14 -12.66 -16.97
C ASN A 61 -4.95 -13.42 -15.89
N ASP A 62 -5.71 -12.71 -15.05
CA ASP A 62 -6.50 -13.26 -13.93
C ASP A 62 -5.70 -14.02 -12.85
N GLU A 63 -4.38 -13.87 -12.84
CA GLU A 63 -3.45 -14.43 -11.87
C GLU A 63 -2.78 -13.31 -11.07
N ILE A 64 -2.67 -13.51 -9.76
CA ILE A 64 -1.90 -12.68 -8.84
C ILE A 64 -0.72 -13.50 -8.34
N LYS A 65 0.47 -12.91 -8.44
CA LYS A 65 1.71 -13.40 -7.85
C LYS A 65 2.17 -12.43 -6.79
N ILE A 66 2.56 -12.97 -5.64
CA ILE A 66 3.21 -12.21 -4.58
C ILE A 66 4.62 -12.77 -4.37
N GLY A 67 5.59 -11.88 -4.49
CA GLY A 67 6.99 -12.15 -4.25
C GLY A 67 7.56 -11.34 -3.10
N ASP A 68 8.79 -11.68 -2.74
CA ASP A 68 9.57 -11.01 -1.70
C ASP A 68 10.65 -10.09 -2.29
N GLU A 69 11.39 -9.41 -1.41
CA GLU A 69 12.48 -8.49 -1.78
C GLU A 69 13.64 -9.17 -2.52
N THR A 70 13.64 -10.49 -2.66
CA THR A 70 14.61 -11.26 -3.45
C THR A 70 14.06 -11.68 -4.83
N LYS A 71 12.81 -11.29 -5.16
CA LYS A 71 12.02 -11.72 -6.32
C LYS A 71 11.57 -13.17 -6.26
N HIS A 72 11.65 -13.81 -5.11
CA HIS A 72 11.11 -15.15 -4.95
C HIS A 72 9.59 -15.04 -4.81
N VAL A 73 8.85 -15.65 -5.75
CA VAL A 73 7.39 -15.74 -5.69
C VAL A 73 7.01 -16.82 -4.69
N PHE A 74 6.40 -16.41 -3.58
CA PHE A 74 5.98 -17.33 -2.50
C PHE A 74 4.46 -17.58 -2.47
N ALA A 75 3.67 -16.78 -3.21
CA ALA A 75 2.25 -17.02 -3.38
C ALA A 75 1.81 -16.75 -4.82
N THR A 76 0.97 -17.64 -5.35
CA THR A 76 0.30 -17.49 -6.64
C THR A 76 -1.14 -17.94 -6.48
N PHE A 77 -2.10 -17.14 -6.96
CA PHE A 77 -3.51 -17.46 -6.90
C PHE A 77 -4.28 -16.73 -8.02
N SER A 78 -5.42 -17.27 -8.42
CA SER A 78 -6.33 -16.59 -9.33
C SER A 78 -7.15 -15.50 -8.63
N ILE A 79 -7.55 -14.47 -9.36
CA ILE A 79 -8.44 -13.40 -8.87
C ILE A 79 -9.74 -13.98 -8.31
N ASP A 80 -10.27 -15.06 -8.89
CA ASP A 80 -11.48 -15.73 -8.41
C ASP A 80 -11.31 -16.41 -7.03
N GLN A 81 -10.08 -16.55 -6.54
CA GLN A 81 -9.79 -17.08 -5.20
C GLN A 81 -9.79 -15.99 -4.11
N ILE A 82 -9.96 -14.72 -4.47
CA ILE A 82 -10.09 -13.61 -3.52
C ILE A 82 -11.50 -13.63 -2.92
N THR A 83 -11.58 -13.72 -1.60
CA THR A 83 -12.86 -13.75 -0.89
C THR A 83 -13.12 -12.47 -0.09
N PHE A 84 -12.07 -11.74 0.26
CA PHE A 84 -12.15 -10.53 1.09
C PHE A 84 -11.17 -9.48 0.57
N LEU A 85 -11.62 -8.23 0.59
CA LEU A 85 -10.82 -7.05 0.30
C LEU A 85 -11.20 -5.94 1.27
N GLU A 86 -10.23 -5.38 1.97
CA GLU A 86 -10.38 -4.15 2.74
C GLU A 86 -9.40 -3.12 2.20
N ILE A 87 -9.89 -1.90 2.01
CA ILE A 87 -9.12 -0.78 1.46
C ILE A 87 -9.18 0.41 2.41
N GLY A 88 -8.13 1.22 2.37
CA GLY A 88 -8.03 2.44 3.15
C GLY A 88 -6.81 3.26 2.74
N ILE A 89 -6.67 4.44 3.31
CA ILE A 89 -5.51 5.30 3.09
C ILE A 89 -4.99 5.72 4.45
N TYR A 90 -3.72 5.47 4.72
CA TYR A 90 -3.06 6.03 5.89
C TYR A 90 -2.36 7.34 5.55
N ARG A 91 -2.30 8.25 6.53
CA ARG A 91 -1.49 9.47 6.46
C ARG A 91 -0.27 9.34 7.37
N SER A 92 0.89 9.68 6.83
CA SER A 92 2.14 9.83 7.57
C SER A 92 2.73 11.22 7.34
N ALA A 93 3.43 11.77 8.34
CA ALA A 93 4.18 13.00 8.19
C ALA A 93 5.61 12.65 7.77
N VAL A 94 6.04 13.10 6.59
CA VAL A 94 7.39 12.86 6.09
C VAL A 94 8.13 14.17 5.92
N ARG A 95 9.46 14.08 6.05
CA ARG A 95 10.36 15.20 5.79
C ARG A 95 11.23 14.84 4.58
N THR A 96 11.13 15.60 3.50
CA THR A 96 11.84 15.32 2.23
C THR A 96 13.30 15.80 2.24
N ALA A 97 13.69 16.66 3.17
CA ALA A 97 15.06 17.11 3.41
C ALA A 97 15.22 17.61 4.87
N PRO A 98 16.43 17.61 5.47
CA PRO A 98 16.62 17.96 6.89
C PRO A 98 15.97 19.27 7.35
N LEU A 99 15.84 20.26 6.46
CA LEU A 99 15.22 21.57 6.74
C LEU A 99 13.84 21.77 6.09
N ALA A 100 13.33 20.77 5.35
CA ALA A 100 12.01 20.86 4.73
C ALA A 100 10.90 20.85 5.79
N LEU A 101 9.79 21.53 5.48
CA LEU A 101 8.55 21.38 6.23
C LEU A 101 8.06 19.93 6.14
N LEU A 102 7.35 19.49 7.17
CA LEU A 102 6.66 18.21 7.13
C LEU A 102 5.58 18.28 6.06
N SER A 103 5.58 17.30 5.16
CA SER A 103 4.52 17.10 4.18
C SER A 103 3.74 15.83 4.54
N SER A 104 2.45 15.82 4.22
CA SER A 104 1.65 14.61 4.28
C SER A 104 2.08 13.65 3.16
N ARG A 105 2.29 12.39 3.52
CA ARG A 105 2.39 11.26 2.59
C ARG A 105 1.21 10.35 2.83
N TYR A 106 0.49 10.05 1.77
CA TYR A 106 -0.63 9.12 1.76
C TYR A 106 -0.17 7.77 1.25
N THR A 107 -0.60 6.71 1.92
CA THR A 107 -0.22 5.34 1.61
C THR A 107 -1.49 4.53 1.48
N LEU A 108 -1.67 3.87 0.35
CA LEU A 108 -2.76 2.93 0.14
C LEU A 108 -2.57 1.72 1.03
N TYR A 109 -3.61 1.37 1.78
CA TYR A 109 -3.73 0.12 2.50
C TYR A 109 -4.60 -0.85 1.73
N VAL A 110 -4.13 -2.08 1.61
CA VAL A 110 -4.88 -3.20 1.04
C VAL A 110 -4.72 -4.40 1.96
N HIS A 111 -5.83 -4.91 2.49
CA HIS A 111 -5.88 -6.22 3.10
C HIS A 111 -6.72 -7.15 2.22
N LEU A 112 -6.07 -8.18 1.72
CA LEU A 112 -6.67 -9.13 0.79
C LEU A 112 -6.61 -10.52 1.40
N VAL A 113 -7.70 -11.28 1.33
CA VAL A 113 -7.68 -12.72 1.65
C VAL A 113 -7.92 -13.51 0.37
N ALA A 114 -6.97 -14.37 0.03
CA ALA A 114 -7.10 -15.31 -1.07
C ALA A 114 -6.69 -16.70 -0.63
N ASN A 115 -7.49 -17.71 -0.98
CA ASN A 115 -7.27 -19.10 -0.58
C ASN A 115 -7.00 -19.23 0.94
N GLU A 116 -7.84 -18.57 1.75
CA GLU A 116 -7.76 -18.50 3.23
C GLU A 116 -6.50 -17.83 3.81
N LYS A 117 -5.62 -17.28 2.96
CA LYS A 117 -4.41 -16.58 3.39
C LYS A 117 -4.60 -15.08 3.35
N PRO A 118 -4.36 -14.36 4.46
CA PRO A 118 -4.38 -12.91 4.47
C PRO A 118 -3.07 -12.33 3.93
N PHE A 119 -3.17 -11.17 3.28
CA PHE A 119 -2.06 -10.37 2.79
C PHE A 119 -2.31 -8.90 3.16
N PHE A 120 -1.44 -8.34 4.00
CA PHE A 120 -1.51 -6.98 4.53
C PHE A 120 -0.47 -6.09 3.85
N MET A 121 -0.95 -5.26 2.94
CA MET A 121 -0.13 -4.55 1.96
C MET A 121 -0.28 -3.05 2.11
N LEU A 122 0.84 -2.35 1.92
CA LEU A 122 0.92 -0.90 1.80
C LEU A 122 1.53 -0.56 0.46
N ASN A 123 0.95 0.38 -0.27
CA ASN A 123 1.50 0.91 -1.51
C ASN A 123 1.62 2.44 -1.41
N ASP A 124 2.74 2.98 -1.88
CA ASP A 124 3.03 4.41 -1.81
C ASP A 124 2.30 5.25 -2.87
N ASP A 125 1.55 4.61 -3.75
CA ASP A 125 0.79 5.26 -4.81
C ASP A 125 -0.68 4.88 -4.69
N ILE A 126 -1.47 5.85 -4.22
CA ILE A 126 -2.92 5.67 -4.02
C ILE A 126 -3.67 5.44 -5.34
N GLN A 127 -3.08 5.78 -6.49
CA GLN A 127 -3.65 5.50 -7.80
C GLN A 127 -3.68 4.01 -8.13
N ALA A 128 -2.87 3.21 -7.45
CA ALA A 128 -2.93 1.76 -7.56
C ALA A 128 -4.32 1.20 -7.22
N LEU A 129 -5.10 1.89 -6.37
CA LEU A 129 -6.43 1.45 -5.97
C LEU A 129 -7.38 1.34 -7.17
N GLY A 130 -7.49 2.40 -7.98
CA GLY A 130 -8.38 2.42 -9.14
C GLY A 130 -8.06 1.31 -10.13
N LYS A 131 -6.76 1.09 -10.38
CA LYS A 131 -6.31 0.02 -11.25
C LYS A 131 -6.57 -1.36 -10.65
N LEU A 132 -6.25 -1.57 -9.37
CA LEU A 132 -6.51 -2.83 -8.65
C LEU A 132 -7.99 -3.20 -8.71
N VAL A 133 -8.89 -2.32 -8.27
CA VAL A 133 -10.32 -2.64 -8.19
C VAL A 133 -10.96 -2.83 -9.57
N SER A 134 -10.45 -2.18 -10.61
CA SER A 134 -10.90 -2.38 -12.00
C SER A 134 -10.57 -3.78 -12.53
N SER A 135 -9.50 -4.40 -12.02
CA SER A 135 -9.07 -5.75 -12.40
C SER A 135 -9.76 -6.84 -11.57
N LEU A 136 -10.51 -6.50 -10.52
CA LEU A 136 -11.16 -7.46 -9.62
C LEU A 136 -12.65 -7.62 -9.93
N ASN A 137 -13.16 -8.84 -9.74
CA ASN A 137 -14.61 -9.09 -9.75
C ASN A 137 -15.22 -8.82 -8.38
N LEU A 138 -15.48 -7.55 -8.08
CA LEU A 138 -16.00 -7.12 -6.76
C LEU A 138 -17.33 -7.77 -6.36
N LYS A 139 -18.11 -8.33 -7.30
CA LYS A 139 -19.37 -9.03 -6.99
C LYS A 139 -19.16 -10.34 -6.21
N LYS A 140 -17.96 -10.92 -6.28
CA LYS A 140 -17.61 -12.17 -5.59
C LYS A 140 -16.79 -11.94 -4.31
N ILE A 141 -16.47 -10.68 -4.00
CA ILE A 141 -15.55 -10.30 -2.92
C ILE A 141 -16.33 -9.59 -1.82
N HIS A 142 -16.12 -9.96 -0.57
CA HIS A 142 -16.57 -9.13 0.54
C HIS A 142 -15.66 -7.90 0.65
N LEU A 143 -16.17 -6.74 0.24
CA LEU A 143 -15.46 -5.47 0.26
C LEU A 143 -15.76 -4.68 1.54
N VAL A 144 -14.72 -4.29 2.27
CA VAL A 144 -14.76 -3.32 3.37
C VAL A 144 -14.10 -2.02 2.90
N ASP A 145 -14.89 -0.95 2.83
CA ASP A 145 -14.47 0.38 2.37
C ASP A 145 -15.01 1.44 3.34
N GLU A 146 -14.44 1.51 4.55
CA GLU A 146 -14.90 2.42 5.62
C GLU A 146 -14.76 3.89 5.23
N MET A 147 -13.77 4.22 4.40
CA MET A 147 -13.50 5.57 3.91
C MET A 147 -14.31 5.92 2.65
N ASN A 148 -15.14 5.01 2.14
CA ASN A 148 -15.95 5.20 0.93
C ASN A 148 -15.12 5.59 -0.31
N LEU A 149 -13.88 5.07 -0.40
CA LEU A 149 -12.91 5.33 -1.46
C LEU A 149 -13.43 4.95 -2.84
N MET A 150 -14.24 3.89 -2.95
CA MET A 150 -14.80 3.45 -4.23
C MET A 150 -15.67 4.52 -4.89
N LYS A 151 -16.35 5.35 -4.10
CA LYS A 151 -17.16 6.46 -4.64
C LYS A 151 -16.31 7.70 -4.97
N HIS A 152 -15.09 7.77 -4.44
CA HIS A 152 -14.20 8.92 -4.52
C HIS A 152 -12.94 8.65 -5.36
N LEU A 153 -12.87 7.54 -6.11
CA LEU A 153 -11.69 7.14 -6.89
C LEU A 153 -11.13 8.27 -7.76
N ALA A 154 -12.00 9.02 -8.46
CA ALA A 154 -11.59 10.12 -9.33
C ALA A 154 -11.02 11.33 -8.57
N GLN A 155 -11.34 11.47 -7.27
CA GLN A 155 -10.84 12.56 -6.41
C GLN A 155 -9.51 12.20 -5.74
N LEU A 156 -9.10 10.92 -5.76
CA LEU A 156 -7.87 10.49 -5.11
C LEU A 156 -6.61 11.08 -5.77
N ASP A 157 -6.67 11.46 -7.06
CA ASP A 157 -5.61 12.20 -7.74
C ASP A 157 -5.30 13.55 -7.07
N GLU A 158 -6.30 14.15 -6.43
CA GLU A 158 -6.23 15.47 -5.81
C GLU A 158 -6.30 15.37 -4.27
N LEU A 159 -6.00 14.20 -3.71
CA LEU A 159 -6.10 13.96 -2.27
C LEU A 159 -5.21 14.92 -1.48
N ASP A 160 -5.85 15.84 -0.77
CA ASP A 160 -5.23 16.77 0.16
C ASP A 160 -5.59 16.42 1.61
N ASN A 161 -5.12 17.23 2.56
CA ASN A 161 -5.39 17.00 3.98
C ASN A 161 -6.87 17.13 4.31
N GLN A 162 -7.59 18.05 3.68
CA GLN A 162 -9.00 18.29 3.98
C GLN A 162 -9.83 17.09 3.53
N LEU A 163 -9.64 16.64 2.29
CA LEU A 163 -10.31 15.47 1.76
C LEU A 163 -9.92 14.21 2.53
N PHE A 164 -8.64 14.03 2.90
CA PHE A 164 -8.23 12.92 3.75
C PHE A 164 -8.99 12.91 5.09
N GLU A 165 -9.06 14.05 5.78
CA GLU A 165 -9.75 14.13 7.08
C GLU A 165 -11.25 13.88 6.94
N GLU A 166 -11.87 14.36 5.87
CA GLU A 166 -13.28 14.07 5.56
C GLU A 166 -13.52 12.56 5.42
N LEU A 167 -12.65 11.87 4.70
CA LEU A 167 -12.77 10.43 4.43
C LEU A 167 -12.38 9.56 5.63
N ALA A 168 -11.38 9.98 6.41
CA ALA A 168 -10.76 9.12 7.41
C ALA A 168 -11.30 9.32 8.84
N LYS A 169 -11.84 10.49 9.19
CA LYS A 169 -12.10 10.92 10.59
C LYS A 169 -12.82 9.92 11.49
N ASP A 170 -13.75 9.15 10.93
CA ASP A 170 -14.59 8.19 11.66
C ASP A 170 -14.19 6.73 11.40
N THR A 171 -12.99 6.52 10.87
CA THR A 171 -12.44 5.21 10.50
C THR A 171 -11.17 4.91 11.27
N LYS A 172 -10.73 3.65 11.24
CA LYS A 172 -9.43 3.27 11.82
C LYS A 172 -8.23 3.95 11.13
N PHE A 173 -8.43 4.47 9.91
CA PHE A 173 -7.38 5.06 9.08
C PHE A 173 -7.01 6.50 9.46
N PHE A 174 -7.78 7.14 10.36
CA PHE A 174 -7.41 8.45 10.90
C PHE A 174 -6.12 8.40 11.75
N MET A 175 -5.72 7.22 12.20
CA MET A 175 -4.53 7.01 13.01
C MET A 175 -3.24 7.13 12.18
N PRO A 176 -2.20 7.84 12.65
CA PRO A 176 -0.93 7.92 11.94
C PRO A 176 -0.17 6.59 11.98
N LEU A 177 0.45 6.21 10.85
CA LEU A 177 1.36 5.06 10.77
C LEU A 177 2.74 5.39 11.34
N GLN A 178 3.34 4.42 12.05
CA GLN A 178 4.75 4.47 12.41
C GLN A 178 5.53 3.45 11.57
N ILE A 179 6.46 3.94 10.75
CA ILE A 179 7.38 3.08 10.01
C ILE A 179 8.53 2.70 10.94
N VAL A 180 8.63 1.42 11.30
CA VAL A 180 9.79 0.89 12.02
C VAL A 180 10.72 0.27 10.98
N GLY A 181 11.67 1.07 10.48
CA GLY A 181 12.75 0.56 9.64
C GLY A 181 13.73 -0.28 10.48
N SER A 182 14.37 -1.27 9.86
CA SER A 182 15.35 -2.18 10.47
C SER A 182 16.64 -1.53 11.00
N ASN A 183 16.67 -0.20 11.19
CA ASN A 183 17.73 0.54 11.88
C ASN A 183 17.21 1.58 12.89
N ALA A 184 15.93 1.52 13.29
CA ALA A 184 15.45 2.30 14.43
C ALA A 184 15.96 1.63 15.73
N ARG A 185 17.24 1.87 16.07
CA ARG A 185 17.66 1.77 17.46
C ARG A 185 16.87 2.83 18.23
N VAL A 186 16.08 2.36 19.21
CA VAL A 186 15.54 3.18 20.30
C VAL A 186 16.71 3.85 21.03
#